data_AF-A0A109UHF4-F1
#
_entry.id   AF-A0A109UHF4-F1
#
_cell.length_a   1.000
_cell.length_b   1.000
_cell.length_c   1.000
_cell.angle_alpha   90.00
_cell.angle_beta   90.00
_cell.angle_gamma   90.00
#
_symmetry.space_group_name_H-M   'P 1'
#
loop_
_entity.id
_entity.type
_entity.pdbx_description
1 polymer ?
#
loop_
_entity_poly.entity_id
_entity_poly.type
_entity_poly.pdbx_seq_one_letter_code
_entity_poly.pdbx_strand_id
1 'polypeptide(L)'
;MIQFVCYFFPAVLALRFDKNIGGSKSKDLFEIVTMYVLYVILINAVIYIIFYLFAVYRYYYFRVAHFNVSFTLKYLMLACPLAWIIPNMKHLLKKHLEVDVNVSRKV
;
A
#
# COMPACT_ATOMS: atom_id res chain seq x y z
N MET A 1 3.44 -14.84 -15.77
CA MET A 1 2.13 -14.72 -15.08
C MET A 1 2.25 -14.51 -13.57
N ILE A 2 3.02 -15.33 -12.83
CA ILE A 2 3.14 -15.22 -11.35
C ILE A 2 3.58 -13.82 -10.88
N GLN A 3 4.46 -13.16 -11.64
CA GLN A 3 4.97 -11.82 -11.32
C GLN A 3 3.87 -10.76 -11.26
N PHE A 4 2.92 -10.79 -12.20
CA PHE A 4 1.78 -9.87 -12.19
C PHE A 4 0.94 -10.07 -10.93
N VAL A 5 0.65 -11.32 -10.56
CA VAL A 5 -0.09 -11.62 -9.33
C VAL A 5 0.62 -11.05 -8.11
N CYS A 6 1.95 -11.21 -8.01
CA CYS A 6 2.71 -10.68 -6.88
C CYS A 6 2.73 -9.15 -6.78
N TYR A 7 2.66 -8.42 -7.90
CA TYR A 7 2.56 -6.95 -7.90
C TYR A 7 1.18 -6.44 -7.49
N PHE A 8 0.13 -7.18 -7.82
CA PHE A 8 -1.25 -6.75 -7.63
C PHE A 8 -1.89 -7.28 -6.33
N PHE A 9 -1.44 -8.44 -5.84
CA PHE A 9 -1.98 -9.08 -4.64
C PHE A 9 -1.87 -8.24 -3.36
N PRO A 10 -0.76 -7.54 -3.07
CA PRO A 10 -0.64 -6.71 -1.87
C PRO A 10 -1.70 -5.60 -1.81
N ALA A 11 -2.08 -5.01 -2.94
CA ALA A 11 -3.13 -4.00 -2.98
C ALA A 11 -4.52 -4.59 -2.69
N VAL A 12 -4.78 -5.84 -3.10
CA VAL A 12 -6.01 -6.56 -2.74
C VAL A 12 -6.06 -6.79 -1.23
N LEU A 13 -4.94 -7.21 -0.63
CA LEU A 13 -4.82 -7.35 0.83
C LEU A 13 -5.07 -6.02 1.55
N ALA A 14 -4.46 -4.93 1.07
CA ALA A 14 -4.63 -3.60 1.65
C ALA A 14 -6.10 -3.15 1.64
N LEU A 15 -6.79 -3.38 0.53
CA LEU A 15 -8.21 -3.08 0.41
C LEU A 15 -9.08 -3.91 1.35
N ARG A 16 -8.72 -5.19 1.56
CA ARG A 16 -9.41 -6.07 2.52
C ARG A 16 -9.20 -5.59 3.96
N PHE A 17 -7.99 -5.16 4.31
CA PHE A 17 -7.71 -4.59 5.63
C PHE A 17 -8.42 -3.24 5.84
N ASP A 18 -8.46 -2.35 4.84
CA ASP A 18 -9.20 -1.08 4.91
C ASP A 18 -10.69 -1.32 5.17
N LYS A 19 -11.29 -2.33 4.50
CA LYS A 19 -12.68 -2.73 4.75
C LYS A 19 -12.89 -3.25 6.18
N ASN A 20 -12.00 -4.10 6.68
CA ASN A 20 -12.12 -4.69 8.01
C ASN A 20 -11.91 -3.66 9.14
N ILE A 21 -10.96 -2.74 8.98
CA ILE A 21 -10.62 -1.73 10.00
C ILE A 21 -11.63 -0.58 9.98
N GLY A 22 -12.03 -0.12 8.80
CA GLY A 22 -12.89 1.05 8.63
C GLY A 22 -14.39 0.77 8.81
N GLY A 23 -14.82 -0.49 8.95
CA GLY A 23 -16.23 -0.85 9.12
C GLY A 23 -17.17 -0.36 8.01
N SER A 24 -16.61 -0.02 6.84
CA SER A 24 -17.31 0.74 5.81
C SER A 24 -18.33 -0.14 5.08
N LYS A 25 -19.62 0.14 5.31
CA LYS A 25 -20.74 -0.46 4.57
C LYS A 25 -20.79 0.12 3.15
N SER A 26 -20.94 -0.77 2.16
CA SER A 26 -21.34 -0.47 0.78
C SER A 26 -20.54 0.65 0.10
N LYS A 27 -19.25 0.43 -0.15
CA LYS A 27 -18.50 1.26 -1.10
C LYS A 27 -18.95 0.96 -2.52
N ASP A 28 -19.18 2.01 -3.30
CA ASP A 28 -19.48 1.91 -4.73
C ASP A 28 -18.30 1.24 -5.46
N LEU A 29 -18.57 0.54 -6.56
CA LEU A 29 -17.56 -0.24 -7.28
C LEU A 29 -16.44 0.67 -7.80
N PHE A 30 -16.78 1.89 -8.22
CA PHE A 30 -15.83 2.91 -8.62
C PHE A 30 -14.88 3.32 -7.47
N GLU A 31 -15.39 3.47 -6.25
CA GLU A 31 -14.58 3.83 -5.08
C GLU A 31 -13.61 2.69 -4.70
N ILE A 32 -14.08 1.44 -4.81
CA ILE A 32 -13.24 0.25 -4.58
C ILE A 32 -12.08 0.21 -5.58
N VAL A 33 -12.36 0.42 -6.88
CA VAL A 33 -11.34 0.42 -7.92
C VAL A 33 -10.36 1.58 -7.72
N THR A 34 -10.85 2.76 -7.39
CA THR A 34 -10.01 3.94 -7.14
C THR A 34 -9.07 3.70 -5.95
N MET A 35 -9.60 3.21 -4.83
CA MET A 35 -8.79 2.87 -3.66
C MET A 35 -7.78 1.77 -3.97
N TYR A 36 -8.17 0.76 -4.74
CA TYR A 36 -7.26 -0.29 -5.18
C TYR A 36 -6.07 0.27 -5.97
N VAL A 37 -6.34 1.10 -6.99
CA VAL A 37 -5.29 1.73 -7.81
C VAL A 37 -4.36 2.58 -6.93
N LEU A 38 -4.92 3.36 -5.99
CA LEU A 38 -4.13 4.14 -5.04
C LEU A 38 -3.23 3.26 -4.18
N TYR A 39 -3.72 2.13 -3.65
CA TYR A 39 -2.88 1.19 -2.89
C TYR A 39 -1.79 0.57 -3.74
N VAL A 40 -2.08 0.19 -4.99
CA VAL A 40 -1.06 -0.30 -5.93
C VAL A 40 0.04 0.74 -6.10
N ILE A 41 -0.32 1.99 -6.40
CA ILE A 41 0.66 3.07 -6.62
C ILE A 41 1.48 3.31 -5.35
N LEU A 42 0.83 3.41 -4.19
CA LEU A 42 1.50 3.73 -2.93
C LEU A 42 2.48 2.62 -2.49
N ILE A 43 2.05 1.35 -2.53
CA ILE A 43 2.89 0.22 -2.16
C ILE A 43 4.11 0.14 -3.09
N ASN A 44 3.89 0.29 -4.40
CA ASN A 44 4.99 0.28 -5.37
C ASN A 44 5.94 1.47 -5.17
N ALA A 45 5.43 2.67 -4.91
CA ALA A 45 6.24 3.85 -4.65
C ALA A 45 7.14 3.68 -3.42
N VAL A 46 6.58 3.21 -2.30
CA VAL A 46 7.35 2.97 -1.05
C VAL A 46 8.43 1.93 -1.27
N ILE A 47 8.10 0.82 -1.95
CA ILE A 47 9.07 -0.22 -2.27
C ILE A 47 10.18 0.32 -3.17
N TYR A 48 9.84 1.15 -4.16
CA TYR A 48 10.83 1.77 -5.03
C TYR A 48 11.75 2.72 -4.25
N ILE A 49 11.22 3.49 -3.30
CA ILE A 49 12.02 4.35 -2.41
C ILE A 49 12.95 3.51 -1.53
N ILE A 50 12.45 2.43 -0.91
CA ILE A 50 13.28 1.52 -0.10
C ILE A 50 14.41 0.98 -0.97
N PHE A 51 14.10 0.48 -2.17
CA PHE A 51 15.13 -0.02 -3.06
C PHE A 51 16.12 1.06 -3.48
N TYR A 52 15.67 2.28 -3.77
CA TYR A 52 16.55 3.39 -4.09
C TYR A 52 17.53 3.71 -2.95
N LEU A 53 17.04 3.76 -1.70
CA LEU A 53 17.83 4.05 -0.51
C LEU A 53 18.83 2.93 -0.17
N PHE A 54 18.46 1.67 -0.40
CA PHE A 54 19.32 0.53 -0.08
C PHE A 54 20.21 0.07 -1.25
N ALA A 55 19.90 0.46 -2.50
CA ALA A 55 20.62 0.02 -3.70
C ALA A 55 21.61 1.06 -4.25
N VAL A 56 22.19 1.90 -3.39
CA VAL A 56 23.10 3.04 -3.70
C VAL A 56 24.21 2.73 -4.72
N TYR A 57 24.52 1.46 -5.02
CA TYR A 57 25.59 1.08 -5.97
C TYR A 57 25.23 0.04 -7.06
N ARG A 58 23.98 -0.40 -7.26
CA ARG A 58 23.67 -1.46 -8.28
C ARG A 58 22.39 -1.25 -9.09
N TYR A 59 22.13 -0.03 -9.53
CA TYR A 59 20.98 0.30 -10.40
C TYR A 59 20.91 -0.55 -11.69
N TYR A 60 22.06 -0.96 -12.24
CA TYR A 60 22.14 -1.74 -13.48
C TYR A 60 21.59 -3.18 -13.33
N TYR A 61 21.83 -3.83 -12.18
CA TYR A 61 21.28 -5.16 -11.89
C TYR A 61 19.79 -5.14 -11.56
N PHE A 62 19.30 -4.01 -11.05
CA PHE A 62 17.90 -3.83 -10.65
C PHE A 62 16.94 -3.85 -11.86
N ARG A 63 17.34 -3.23 -12.98
CA ARG A 63 16.54 -3.16 -14.22
C ARG A 63 16.34 -4.54 -14.87
N VAL A 64 17.33 -5.44 -14.73
CA VAL A 64 17.28 -6.81 -15.26
C VAL A 64 16.61 -7.78 -14.27
N ALA A 65 16.69 -7.49 -12.96
CA ALA A 65 16.13 -8.33 -11.90
C ALA A 65 14.61 -8.19 -11.71
N HIS A 66 13.97 -7.15 -12.24
CA HIS A 66 12.50 -6.97 -12.15
C HIS A 66 11.70 -8.17 -12.68
N PHE A 67 12.29 -8.97 -13.58
CA PHE A 67 11.69 -10.18 -14.15
C PHE A 67 12.25 -11.48 -13.55
N ASN A 68 12.99 -11.42 -12.44
CA ASN A 68 13.53 -12.61 -11.79
C ASN A 68 12.68 -13.01 -10.57
N VAL A 69 12.38 -14.30 -10.44
CA VAL A 69 11.49 -14.84 -9.39
C VAL A 69 11.99 -14.48 -7.98
N SER A 70 13.31 -14.41 -7.78
CA SER A 70 13.92 -14.00 -6.51
C SER A 70 13.55 -12.55 -6.13
N PHE A 71 13.47 -11.64 -7.10
CA PHE A 71 13.06 -10.25 -6.86
C PHE A 71 11.58 -10.17 -6.53
N THR A 72 10.75 -10.90 -7.25
CA THR A 72 9.30 -10.97 -7.02
C THR A 72 8.95 -11.46 -5.61
N LEU A 73 9.66 -12.46 -5.11
CA LEU A 73 9.52 -12.94 -3.72
C LEU A 73 9.91 -11.88 -2.70
N LYS A 74 11.06 -11.21 -2.89
CA LYS A 74 11.51 -10.12 -2.01
C LYS A 74 10.52 -8.95 -2.02
N TYR A 75 9.99 -8.61 -3.19
CA TYR A 75 8.93 -7.63 -3.34
C TYR A 75 7.69 -8.03 -2.52
N LEU A 76 7.22 -9.27 -2.66
CA LEU A 76 6.04 -9.75 -1.95
C LEU A 76 6.23 -9.67 -0.42
N MET A 77 7.41 -10.07 0.07
CA MET A 77 7.74 -10.01 1.50
C MET A 77 7.74 -8.59 2.05
N LEU A 78 8.14 -7.59 1.27
CA LEU A 78 8.11 -6.18 1.66
C LEU A 78 6.71 -5.55 1.49
N ALA A 79 5.98 -5.96 0.44
CA ALA A 79 4.67 -5.40 0.10
C ALA A 79 3.57 -5.84 1.06
N CYS A 80 3.62 -7.08 1.58
CA CYS A 80 2.62 -7.60 2.50
C CYS A 80 2.52 -6.81 3.83
N PRO A 81 3.63 -6.50 4.53
CA PRO A 81 3.59 -5.61 5.69
C PRO A 81 3.03 -4.22 5.35
N LEU A 82 3.43 -3.65 4.21
CA LEU A 82 2.95 -2.34 3.76
C LEU A 82 1.44 -2.34 3.51
N ALA A 83 0.91 -3.42 2.92
CA ALA A 83 -0.51 -3.60 2.71
C ALA A 83 -1.31 -3.54 4.02
N TRP A 84 -0.71 -3.93 5.15
CA TRP A 84 -1.34 -3.78 6.46
C TRP A 84 -1.11 -2.40 7.08
N ILE A 85 0.10 -1.84 6.99
CA ILE A 85 0.46 -0.56 7.62
C ILE A 85 -0.32 0.61 7.00
N ILE A 86 -0.44 0.66 5.67
CA ILE A 86 -1.00 1.82 4.97
C ILE A 86 -2.47 2.09 5.38
N PRO A 87 -3.39 1.11 5.35
CA PRO A 87 -4.77 1.31 5.82
C PRO A 87 -4.85 1.74 7.28
N ASN A 88 -3.98 1.18 8.15
CA ASN A 88 -3.96 1.55 9.57
C ASN A 88 -3.52 3.00 9.78
N MET A 89 -2.47 3.46 9.09
CA MET A 89 -2.04 4.86 9.17
C MET A 89 -3.14 5.81 8.70
N LYS A 90 -3.80 5.50 7.58
CA LYS A 90 -4.95 6.26 7.08
C LYS A 90 -6.05 6.38 8.14
N HIS A 91 -6.37 5.28 8.82
CA HIS A 91 -7.39 5.26 9.87
C HIS A 91 -6.99 6.05 11.12
N LEU A 92 -5.74 5.94 11.58
CA LEU A 92 -5.21 6.73 12.70
C LEU A 92 -5.25 8.23 12.39
N LEU A 93 -4.82 8.63 11.20
CA LEU A 93 -4.82 10.02 10.77
C LEU A 93 -6.24 10.59 10.71
N LYS A 94 -7.20 9.81 10.22
CA LYS A 94 -8.62 10.18 10.21
C LYS A 94 -9.15 10.40 11.63
N LYS A 95 -8.84 9.50 12.57
CA LYS A 95 -9.25 9.64 13.98
C LYS A 95 -8.70 10.91 14.63
N HIS A 96 -7.43 11.23 14.40
CA HIS A 96 -6.84 12.46 14.95
C HIS A 96 -7.48 13.72 14.37
N LEU A 97 -7.69 13.78 13.06
CA LEU A 97 -8.40 14.90 12.41
C LEU A 97 -9.82 15.10 12.94
N GLU A 98 -10.56 14.01 13.18
CA GLU A 98 -11.92 14.10 13.75
C GLU A 98 -11.92 14.60 15.20
N VAL A 99 -10.88 14.32 15.98
CA VAL A 99 -10.73 14.81 17.36
C VAL A 99 -10.47 16.32 17.36
N ASP A 100 -9.53 16.80 16.54
CA ASP A 100 -9.18 18.24 16.51
C ASP A 100 -10.35 19.12 16.06
N VAL A 101 -11.13 18.67 15.07
CA VAL A 101 -12.30 19.43 14.58
C VAL A 101 -13.41 19.50 15.63
N ASN A 102 -13.62 18.43 16.41
CA ASN A 102 -14.64 18.41 17.46
C ASN A 102 -14.27 19.28 18.67
N VAL A 103 -12.99 19.42 18.98
CA VAL A 103 -12.52 20.33 20.03
C VAL A 103 -12.72 21.78 19.57
N SER A 104 -12.36 22.11 18.31
CA SER A 104 -12.50 23.47 17.78
C SER A 104 -13.95 23.96 17.65
N ARG A 105 -14.95 23.07 17.58
CA ARG A 105 -16.38 23.45 17.54
C ARG A 105 -17.02 23.66 18.92
N LYS A 106 -16.35 23.25 19.99
CA LYS A 106 -16.85 23.38 21.37
C LYS A 106 -16.26 24.58 22.13
N VAL A 107 -15.34 25.32 21.51
CA VAL A 107 -14.77 26.57 22.03
C VAL A 107 -15.51 27.75 21.43
#